data_AF-A0A9D6PZK8-F1
#
_entry.id   AF-A0A9D6PZK8-F1
#
_cell.length_a   1.000
_cell.length_b   1.000
_cell.length_c   1.000
_cell.angle_alpha   90.00
_cell.angle_beta   90.00
_cell.angle_gamma   90.00
#
_symmetry.space_group_name_H-M   'P 1'
#
loop_
_entity.id
_entity.type
_entity.pdbx_description
1 polymer ?
#
loop_
_entity_poly.entity_id
_entity_poly.type
_entity_poly.pdbx_seq_one_letter_code
_entity_poly.pdbx_strand_id
1 'polypeptide(L)'
;MAVSKPAWALGYLGGNGDGFAVGRYTTQDVMLIGSTTQTFAVGDSATAISTIEIIQDLAASGTGITTANDIRVKIPVALNMIFDNTDTTATITGGASAKVSTTVSYEDTNATLVIDVTSAFADADVIYVSGLSFKSFNTSGTGRLQLETDNAGSNNAVDDNYKYILLGSLTAAAFYGGNGDGFAAYSFQTQQDGVLFGNGF
;
A
#
# COMPACT_ATOMS: atom_id res chain seq x y z
N MET A 1 4.95 -48.00 -44.36
CA MET A 1 4.55 -47.93 -42.94
C MET A 1 5.67 -47.28 -42.16
N ALA A 2 5.50 -46.03 -41.74
CA ALA A 2 6.31 -45.41 -40.70
C ALA A 2 5.33 -44.67 -39.79
N VAL A 3 5.26 -45.11 -38.53
CA VAL A 3 4.34 -44.59 -37.52
C VAL A 3 4.90 -43.26 -37.02
N SER A 4 4.12 -42.17 -37.12
CA SER A 4 4.48 -40.87 -36.55
C SER A 4 4.49 -40.96 -35.02
N LYS A 5 5.59 -40.56 -34.39
CA LYS A 5 5.66 -40.35 -32.94
C LYS A 5 4.84 -39.10 -32.58
N PRO A 6 3.97 -39.12 -31.55
CA PRO A 6 3.33 -37.91 -31.09
C PRO A 6 4.39 -37.05 -30.40
N ALA A 7 4.62 -35.85 -30.94
CA ALA A 7 5.51 -34.86 -30.36
C ALA A 7 4.83 -34.22 -29.15
N TRP A 8 5.16 -34.68 -27.94
CA TRP A 8 4.95 -33.90 -26.71
C TRP A 8 6.15 -33.01 -26.40
N ALA A 9 6.76 -32.44 -27.45
CA ALA A 9 7.56 -31.24 -27.32
C ALA A 9 6.62 -30.06 -27.60
N LEU A 10 6.01 -29.53 -26.54
CA LEU A 10 5.49 -28.16 -26.56
C LEU A 10 6.70 -27.22 -26.63
N GLY A 11 7.31 -27.13 -27.81
CA GLY A 11 8.20 -26.04 -28.15
C GLY A 11 7.36 -24.80 -28.36
N TYR A 12 7.14 -24.03 -27.31
CA TYR A 12 6.67 -22.65 -27.47
C TYR A 12 7.86 -21.85 -28.00
N LEU A 13 7.94 -21.73 -29.34
CA LEU A 13 8.60 -20.61 -29.97
C LEU A 13 7.67 -19.42 -29.76
N GLY A 14 7.92 -18.68 -28.69
CA GLY A 14 7.21 -17.46 -28.39
C GLY A 14 7.21 -16.52 -29.59
N GLY A 15 6.02 -16.20 -30.08
CA GLY A 15 5.81 -15.22 -31.13
C GLY A 15 5.69 -13.82 -30.52
N ASN A 16 5.96 -12.79 -31.33
CA ASN A 16 5.85 -11.40 -30.88
C ASN A 16 4.45 -11.15 -30.26
N GLY A 17 4.40 -10.99 -28.94
CA GLY A 17 3.16 -10.93 -28.15
C GLY A 17 3.00 -11.98 -27.05
N ASP A 18 3.92 -12.94 -26.90
CA ASP A 18 3.99 -13.75 -25.69
C ASP A 18 4.95 -13.11 -24.67
N GLY A 19 4.47 -12.94 -23.44
CA GLY A 19 5.17 -12.22 -22.36
C GLY A 19 6.42 -12.92 -21.82
N PHE A 20 7.08 -13.77 -22.60
CA PHE A 20 8.28 -14.52 -22.22
C PHE A 20 9.47 -14.32 -23.18
N ALA A 21 9.35 -13.49 -24.22
CA ALA A 21 10.52 -12.99 -24.92
C ALA A 21 11.26 -11.98 -24.03
N VAL A 22 12.41 -12.40 -23.48
CA VAL A 22 13.43 -11.51 -22.89
C VAL A 22 14.00 -10.63 -24.01
N GLY A 23 13.21 -9.67 -24.47
CA GLY A 23 13.63 -8.58 -25.33
C GLY A 23 13.92 -7.39 -24.44
N ARG A 24 15.19 -7.19 -24.09
CA ARG A 24 15.71 -5.95 -23.48
C ARG A 24 15.64 -4.78 -24.47
N TYR A 25 14.43 -4.42 -24.87
CA TYR A 25 14.06 -3.22 -25.64
C TYR A 25 12.60 -2.89 -25.30
N THR A 26 12.32 -2.50 -24.06
CA THR A 26 10.98 -2.02 -23.70
C THR A 26 10.85 -0.57 -24.14
N THR A 27 9.79 -0.25 -24.87
CA THR A 27 9.32 1.14 -25.07
C THR A 27 8.46 1.60 -23.88
N GLN A 28 8.52 0.88 -22.76
CA GLN A 28 7.75 1.13 -21.54
C GLN A 28 8.67 1.00 -20.34
N ASP A 29 8.38 1.84 -19.35
CA ASP A 29 8.97 1.80 -18.02
C ASP A 29 8.28 0.72 -17.19
N VAL A 30 9.07 -0.05 -16.46
CA VAL A 30 8.63 -1.01 -15.46
C VAL A 30 8.98 -0.43 -14.09
N MET A 31 7.94 0.06 -13.41
CA MET A 31 8.03 0.67 -12.10
C MET A 31 7.28 -0.19 -11.08
N LEU A 32 7.81 -0.26 -9.87
CA LEU A 32 7.14 -0.95 -8.77
C LEU A 32 7.05 -0.01 -7.57
N ILE A 33 5.92 -0.12 -6.87
CA ILE A 33 5.73 0.46 -5.54
C ILE A 33 5.18 -0.64 -4.63
N GLY A 34 5.72 -0.73 -3.43
CA GLY A 34 5.30 -1.71 -2.45
C GLY A 34 5.30 -1.13 -1.05
N SER A 35 4.28 -1.43 -0.27
CA SER A 35 4.30 -1.14 1.17
C SER A 35 3.51 -2.21 1.93
N THR A 36 3.52 -2.21 3.26
CA THR A 36 2.72 -3.20 4.00
C THR A 36 1.26 -2.79 4.07
N THR A 37 0.35 -3.76 4.16
CA THR A 37 -1.06 -3.47 4.44
C THR A 37 -1.16 -2.74 5.79
N GLN A 38 -1.89 -1.63 5.81
CA GLN A 38 -2.11 -0.82 7.01
C GLN A 38 -3.59 -0.49 7.19
N THR A 39 -3.99 -0.43 8.45
CA THR A 39 -5.37 -0.16 8.86
C THR A 39 -5.39 1.01 9.83
N PHE A 40 -6.27 1.97 9.55
CA PHE A 40 -6.57 3.14 10.36
C PHE A 40 -8.05 3.11 10.76
N ALA A 41 -8.41 3.89 11.76
CA ALA A 41 -9.77 4.15 12.17
C ALA A 41 -10.18 5.59 11.86
N VAL A 42 -11.48 5.79 11.56
CA VAL A 42 -12.05 7.14 11.45
C VAL A 42 -11.82 7.88 12.76
N GLY A 43 -11.23 9.08 12.66
CA GLY A 43 -10.88 9.94 13.80
C GLY A 43 -9.52 9.68 14.43
N ASP A 44 -8.71 8.75 13.89
CA ASP A 44 -7.34 8.54 14.37
C ASP A 44 -6.49 9.82 14.24
N SER A 45 -5.54 9.97 15.18
CA SER A 45 -4.48 10.97 15.05
C SER A 45 -3.55 10.63 13.88
N ALA A 46 -2.66 11.58 13.53
CA ALA A 46 -1.62 11.32 12.56
C ALA A 46 -0.87 10.01 12.90
N THR A 47 -0.76 9.14 11.91
CA THR A 47 -0.23 7.78 12.07
C THR A 47 0.90 7.59 11.06
N ALA A 48 2.04 7.11 11.56
CA ALA A 48 3.23 6.88 10.73
C ALA A 48 2.94 5.94 9.56
N ILE A 49 3.50 6.24 8.39
CA ILE A 49 3.42 5.35 7.23
C ILE A 49 4.29 4.11 7.47
N SER A 50 3.82 2.95 7.02
CA SER A 50 4.71 1.83 6.70
C SER A 50 5.72 2.27 5.65
N THR A 51 6.91 1.70 5.72
CA THR A 51 7.93 1.87 4.68
C THR A 51 7.35 1.63 3.29
N ILE A 52 7.59 2.57 2.39
CA ILE A 52 7.23 2.50 0.98
C ILE A 52 8.51 2.18 0.20
N GLU A 53 8.52 1.05 -0.49
CA GLU A 53 9.54 0.63 -1.44
C GLU A 53 9.17 1.14 -2.83
N ILE A 54 10.13 1.75 -3.53
CA ILE A 54 9.97 2.25 -4.89
C ILE A 54 11.16 1.73 -5.72
N ILE A 55 10.86 1.07 -6.83
CA ILE A 55 11.85 0.44 -7.70
C ILE A 55 11.65 0.93 -9.13
N GLN A 56 12.73 1.39 -9.75
CA GLN A 56 12.83 1.45 -11.20
C GLN A 56 13.45 0.13 -11.66
N ASP A 57 12.62 -0.85 -12.06
CA ASP A 57 13.14 -2.15 -12.49
C ASP A 57 13.80 -2.02 -13.87
N LEU A 58 13.10 -1.36 -14.78
CA LEU A 58 13.59 -1.10 -16.13
C LEU A 58 13.00 0.21 -16.65
N ALA A 59 13.82 1.12 -17.16
CA ALA A 59 13.35 2.28 -17.89
C ALA A 59 13.62 2.15 -19.40
N ALA A 60 12.69 2.65 -20.22
CA ALA A 60 13.00 2.87 -21.62
C ALA A 60 14.06 3.97 -21.78
N SER A 61 14.72 4.01 -22.94
CA SER A 61 15.81 4.97 -23.15
C SER A 61 15.29 6.41 -23.11
N GLY A 62 15.78 7.18 -22.13
CA GLY A 62 15.40 8.59 -21.94
C GLY A 62 14.12 8.82 -21.13
N THR A 63 13.57 7.77 -20.51
CA THR A 63 12.39 7.84 -19.63
C THR A 63 12.74 7.38 -18.21
N GLY A 64 11.74 7.15 -17.36
CA GLY A 64 11.91 6.75 -15.97
C GLY A 64 12.06 7.89 -14.96
N ILE A 65 12.60 7.56 -13.79
CA ILE A 65 12.82 8.48 -12.68
C ILE A 65 14.03 9.34 -12.99
N THR A 66 13.75 10.60 -13.32
CA THR A 66 14.77 11.61 -13.68
C THR A 66 14.60 12.86 -12.84
N THR A 67 15.62 13.72 -12.84
CA THR A 67 15.59 15.03 -12.18
C THR A 67 14.55 16.00 -12.75
N ALA A 68 13.94 15.67 -13.90
CA ALA A 68 12.88 16.48 -14.51
C ALA A 68 11.48 15.97 -14.15
N ASN A 69 11.37 14.69 -13.77
CA ASN A 69 10.09 14.04 -13.53
C ASN A 69 9.78 13.90 -12.04
N ASP A 70 10.83 13.79 -11.20
CA ASP A 70 10.74 13.50 -9.78
C ASP A 70 9.94 12.22 -9.47
N ILE A 71 9.60 12.00 -8.19
CA ILE A 71 8.77 10.88 -7.77
C ILE A 71 7.53 11.41 -7.05
N ARG A 72 6.35 10.91 -7.45
CA ARG A 72 5.06 11.24 -6.84
C ARG A 72 4.40 9.97 -6.29
N VAL A 73 4.09 9.97 -4.99
CA VAL A 73 3.26 8.93 -4.37
C VAL A 73 1.89 9.54 -4.05
N LYS A 74 0.84 8.98 -4.64
CA LYS A 74 -0.52 9.52 -4.56
C LYS A 74 -1.42 8.65 -3.70
N ILE A 75 -2.26 9.32 -2.90
CA ILE A 75 -3.37 8.72 -2.21
C ILE A 75 -4.58 8.75 -3.16
N PRO A 76 -5.16 7.59 -3.53
CA PRO A 76 -6.36 7.57 -4.36
C PRO A 76 -7.55 8.20 -3.62
N VAL A 77 -8.45 8.85 -4.36
CA VAL A 77 -9.66 9.52 -3.82
C VAL A 77 -10.56 8.63 -2.95
N ALA A 78 -10.50 7.31 -3.13
CA ALA A 78 -11.25 6.34 -2.33
C ALA A 78 -10.75 6.23 -0.87
N LEU A 79 -9.57 6.76 -0.56
CA LEU A 79 -9.00 6.87 0.77
C LEU A 79 -9.15 8.31 1.25
N ASN A 80 -10.04 8.53 2.22
CA ASN A 80 -10.22 9.85 2.84
C ASN A 80 -9.16 10.07 3.94
N MET A 81 -7.93 10.26 3.48
CA MET A 81 -6.76 10.61 4.28
C MET A 81 -5.79 11.43 3.41
N ILE A 82 -4.86 12.13 4.04
CA ILE A 82 -3.82 12.91 3.37
C ILE A 82 -2.46 12.62 4.03
N PHE A 83 -1.36 12.98 3.36
CA PHE A 83 -0.05 13.03 4.02
C PHE A 83 -0.02 14.17 5.05
N ASP A 84 0.71 13.97 6.16
CA ASP A 84 0.91 15.03 7.13
C ASP A 84 1.95 16.03 6.66
N ASN A 85 1.50 17.21 6.24
CA ASN A 85 2.37 18.25 5.72
C ASN A 85 3.29 18.90 6.77
N THR A 86 3.14 18.55 8.06
CA THR A 86 4.13 18.92 9.07
C THR A 86 5.40 18.07 8.98
N ASP A 87 5.33 16.89 8.36
CA ASP A 87 6.47 16.02 8.15
C ASP A 87 7.18 16.45 6.86
N THR A 88 8.19 17.33 6.95
CA THR A 88 8.92 17.83 5.77
C THR A 88 10.18 17.03 5.45
N THR A 89 10.54 16.06 6.29
CA THR A 89 11.79 15.29 6.17
C THR A 89 11.49 13.80 6.23
N ALA A 90 11.70 13.11 5.12
CA ALA A 90 11.61 11.66 5.05
C ALA A 90 12.93 10.99 5.45
N THR A 91 12.83 9.79 5.99
CA THR A 91 13.95 8.85 6.09
C THR A 91 14.00 8.02 4.82
N ILE A 92 15.03 8.23 3.99
CA ILE A 92 15.23 7.51 2.74
C ILE A 92 16.47 6.63 2.83
N THR A 93 16.30 5.35 2.53
CA THR A 93 17.38 4.35 2.48
C THR A 93 17.34 3.59 1.16
N GLY A 94 18.25 2.64 0.93
CA GLY A 94 18.38 1.90 -0.33
C GLY A 94 19.54 2.38 -1.20
N GLY A 95 19.79 1.64 -2.29
CA GLY A 95 20.95 1.86 -3.17
C GLY A 95 20.92 3.21 -3.89
N ALA A 96 19.72 3.73 -4.17
CA ALA A 96 19.53 5.02 -4.85
C ALA A 96 19.20 6.18 -3.89
N SER A 97 19.32 6.00 -2.58
CA SER A 97 18.98 7.04 -1.59
C SER A 97 19.74 8.37 -1.78
N ALA A 98 20.99 8.31 -2.26
CA ALA A 98 21.79 9.50 -2.54
C ALA A 98 21.36 10.27 -3.81
N LYS A 99 20.43 9.71 -4.60
CA LYS A 99 19.91 10.31 -5.84
C LYS A 99 18.61 11.10 -5.63
N VAL A 100 18.13 11.21 -4.39
CA VAL A 100 16.90 11.91 -4.04
C VAL A 100 17.11 12.82 -2.83
N SER A 101 16.25 13.81 -2.69
CA SER A 101 16.20 14.68 -1.51
C SER A 101 15.47 13.99 -0.36
N THR A 102 15.98 14.15 0.86
CA THR A 102 15.24 13.77 2.08
C THR A 102 14.22 14.82 2.49
N THR A 103 14.35 16.05 2.00
CA THR A 103 13.31 17.08 2.15
C THR A 103 12.24 16.82 1.10
N VAL A 104 11.00 16.63 1.55
CA VAL A 104 9.86 16.29 0.69
C VAL A 104 8.87 17.46 0.61
N SER A 105 8.06 17.46 -0.44
CA SER A 105 6.98 18.43 -0.61
C SER A 105 5.65 17.73 -0.91
N TYR A 106 4.56 18.50 -0.92
CA TYR A 106 3.21 17.97 -1.03
C TYR A 106 2.40 18.75 -2.06
N GLU A 107 1.73 18.02 -2.95
CA GLU A 107 0.83 18.52 -3.99
C GLU A 107 -0.63 18.10 -3.69
N ASP A 108 -1.59 18.57 -4.50
CA ASP A 108 -2.99 18.11 -4.47
C ASP A 108 -3.67 18.18 -3.10
N THR A 109 -3.46 19.27 -2.37
CA THR A 109 -3.99 19.42 -0.99
C THR A 109 -3.46 18.32 -0.05
N ASN A 110 -2.18 17.97 -0.21
CA ASN A 110 -1.46 16.93 0.52
C ASN A 110 -1.90 15.50 0.22
N ALA A 111 -2.61 15.26 -0.89
CA ALA A 111 -2.89 13.92 -1.37
C ALA A 111 -1.71 13.28 -2.12
N THR A 112 -0.75 14.10 -2.57
CA THR A 112 0.42 13.66 -3.33
C THR A 112 1.70 14.05 -2.58
N LEU A 113 2.53 13.05 -2.24
CA LEU A 113 3.90 13.22 -1.76
C LEU A 113 4.83 13.37 -2.95
N VAL A 114 5.68 14.40 -2.94
CA VAL A 114 6.70 14.65 -3.95
C VAL A 114 8.09 14.48 -3.34
N ILE A 115 8.92 13.68 -3.99
CA ILE A 115 10.32 13.45 -3.62
C ILE A 115 11.19 13.92 -4.79
N ASP A 116 11.95 14.98 -4.57
CA ASP A 116 12.82 15.56 -5.59
C ASP A 116 13.98 14.62 -5.92
N VAL A 117 14.22 14.41 -7.22
CA VAL A 117 15.30 13.57 -7.74
C VAL A 117 16.49 14.46 -8.09
N THR A 118 17.64 14.20 -7.49
CA THR A 118 18.88 14.96 -7.70
C THR A 118 19.79 14.32 -8.76
N SER A 119 19.58 13.03 -9.06
CA SER A 119 20.27 12.30 -10.14
C SER A 119 19.39 11.19 -10.68
N ALA A 120 19.46 10.92 -11.99
CA ALA A 120 18.61 9.91 -12.62
C ALA A 120 18.84 8.49 -12.06
N PHE A 121 17.76 7.74 -11.93
CA PHE A 121 17.82 6.34 -11.52
C PHE A 121 18.33 5.48 -12.68
N ALA A 122 19.04 4.42 -12.33
CA ALA A 122 19.39 3.33 -13.23
C ALA A 122 18.39 2.19 -13.06
N ASP A 123 18.42 1.23 -13.98
CA ASP A 123 17.65 -0.01 -13.85
C ASP A 123 18.04 -0.74 -12.55
N ALA A 124 17.04 -1.36 -11.91
CA ALA A 124 17.09 -1.98 -10.59
C ALA A 124 17.43 -1.05 -9.41
N ASP A 125 17.44 0.27 -9.59
CA ASP A 125 17.58 1.19 -8.47
C ASP A 125 16.35 1.13 -7.56
N VAL A 126 16.61 1.15 -6.25
CA VAL A 126 15.59 1.07 -5.20
C VAL A 126 15.81 2.12 -4.12
N ILE A 127 14.70 2.69 -3.65
CA ILE A 127 14.64 3.47 -2.43
C ILE A 127 13.54 2.95 -1.49
N TYR A 128 13.74 3.18 -0.20
CA TYR A 128 12.76 2.91 0.85
C TYR A 128 12.49 4.20 1.61
N VAL A 129 11.22 4.60 1.66
CA VAL A 129 10.76 5.86 2.24
C VAL A 129 9.98 5.57 3.51
N SER A 130 10.36 6.22 4.61
CA SER A 130 9.69 6.13 5.91
C SER A 130 9.83 7.44 6.70
N GLY A 131 9.32 7.50 7.93
CA GLY A 131 9.43 8.69 8.78
C GLY A 131 8.45 9.82 8.45
N LEU A 132 7.43 9.54 7.62
CA LEU A 132 6.30 10.42 7.35
C LEU A 132 5.01 9.82 7.95
N SER A 133 3.92 10.56 7.91
CA SER A 133 2.63 10.13 8.46
C SER A 133 1.46 10.39 7.52
N PHE A 134 0.39 9.61 7.68
CA PHE A 134 -0.94 9.94 7.16
C PHE A 134 -1.78 10.60 8.27
N LYS A 135 -2.74 11.46 7.88
CA LYS A 135 -3.69 12.11 8.79
C LYS A 135 -5.07 12.28 8.15
N SER A 136 -5.98 12.86 8.92
CA SER A 136 -7.33 13.27 8.49
C SER A 136 -8.18 12.10 8.00
N PHE A 137 -8.23 11.02 8.78
CA PHE A 137 -9.06 9.84 8.54
C PHE A 137 -10.54 10.14 8.80
N ASN A 138 -11.23 10.79 7.85
CA ASN A 138 -12.58 11.34 8.10
C ASN A 138 -13.72 10.37 7.81
N THR A 139 -13.55 9.46 6.84
CA THR A 139 -14.55 8.47 6.47
C THR A 139 -13.89 7.13 6.18
N SER A 140 -14.64 6.04 6.35
CA SER A 140 -14.15 4.73 5.96
C SER A 140 -13.86 4.68 4.46
N GLY A 141 -12.87 3.88 4.08
CA GLY A 141 -12.37 3.82 2.72
C GLY A 141 -11.33 2.73 2.55
N THR A 142 -11.08 2.38 1.30
CA THR A 142 -10.03 1.42 0.94
C THR A 142 -9.42 1.81 -0.39
N GLY A 143 -8.12 1.55 -0.53
CA GLY A 143 -7.38 1.86 -1.73
C GLY A 143 -5.94 1.40 -1.63
N ARG A 144 -5.19 1.64 -2.70
CA ARG A 144 -3.78 1.31 -2.81
C ARG A 144 -3.04 2.55 -3.27
N LEU A 145 -1.87 2.81 -2.71
CA LEU A 145 -1.07 3.97 -3.11
C LEU A 145 -0.70 3.84 -4.58
N GLN A 146 -0.54 4.98 -5.23
CA GLN A 146 -0.20 5.03 -6.65
C GLN A 146 1.13 5.73 -6.83
N LEU A 147 1.89 5.32 -7.82
CA LEU A 147 3.20 5.87 -8.14
C LEU A 147 3.13 6.55 -9.50
N GLU A 148 3.66 7.77 -9.57
CA GLU A 148 3.97 8.48 -10.81
C GLU A 148 5.44 8.89 -10.79
N THR A 149 6.14 8.66 -11.89
CA THR A 149 7.59 8.87 -12.05
C THR A 149 7.95 9.54 -13.36
N ASP A 150 6.97 9.80 -14.23
CA ASP A 150 7.15 10.40 -15.56
C ASP A 150 6.56 11.81 -15.69
N ASN A 151 5.90 12.30 -14.62
CA ASN A 151 5.21 13.58 -14.59
C ASN A 151 4.18 13.76 -15.73
N ALA A 152 3.61 12.66 -16.23
CA ALA A 152 2.64 12.66 -17.32
C ALA A 152 1.18 12.80 -16.84
N GLY A 153 0.96 12.91 -15.53
CA GLY A 153 -0.36 12.92 -14.89
C GLY A 153 -1.00 11.54 -14.79
N SER A 154 -0.31 10.49 -15.23
CA SER A 154 -0.74 9.09 -15.15
C SER A 154 0.06 8.31 -14.11
N ASN A 155 -0.51 7.22 -13.62
CA ASN A 155 0.17 6.36 -12.66
C ASN A 155 1.01 5.31 -13.41
N ASN A 156 2.30 5.22 -13.09
CA ASN A 156 3.23 4.21 -13.60
C ASN A 156 3.07 2.87 -12.87
N ALA A 157 2.73 2.91 -11.58
CA ALA A 157 2.49 1.70 -10.78
C ALA A 157 1.42 1.93 -9.71
N VAL A 158 0.90 0.83 -9.16
CA VAL A 158 -0.04 0.81 -8.04
C VAL A 158 0.49 -0.19 -7.02
N ASP A 159 0.43 0.18 -5.74
CA ASP A 159 0.87 -0.67 -4.65
C ASP A 159 0.12 -2.00 -4.66
N ASP A 160 0.82 -3.07 -4.31
CA ASP A 160 0.24 -4.40 -4.16
C ASP A 160 -0.69 -4.48 -2.94
N ASN A 161 -0.37 -3.71 -1.89
CA ASN A 161 -1.06 -3.78 -0.61
C ASN A 161 -2.09 -2.66 -0.41
N TYR A 162 -3.13 -2.98 0.36
CA TYR A 162 -4.23 -2.06 0.65
C TYR A 162 -3.95 -1.22 1.89
N LYS A 163 -4.52 -0.02 1.86
CA LYS A 163 -4.78 0.80 3.03
C LYS A 163 -6.28 0.72 3.33
N TYR A 164 -6.60 0.63 4.61
CA TYR A 164 -7.99 0.59 5.08
C TYR A 164 -8.20 1.71 6.08
N ILE A 165 -9.30 2.43 5.94
CA ILE A 165 -9.86 3.28 6.98
C ILE A 165 -11.15 2.60 7.40
N LEU A 166 -11.17 2.04 8.59
CA LEU A 166 -12.35 1.41 9.17
C LEU A 166 -13.14 2.46 9.94
N LEU A 167 -14.45 2.25 10.09
CA LEU A 167 -15.21 3.01 11.08
C LEU A 167 -14.52 2.75 12.43
N GLY A 168 -14.16 3.83 13.14
CA GLY A 168 -13.44 3.73 14.40
C GLY A 168 -14.12 2.77 15.34
N SER A 169 -13.31 2.12 16.19
CA SER A 169 -13.71 1.03 17.08
C SER A 169 -15.19 1.13 17.44
N LEU A 170 -15.99 0.13 17.04
CA LEU A 170 -17.18 -0.21 17.79
C LEU A 170 -16.65 -0.55 19.18
N THR A 171 -16.40 0.46 20.02
CA THR A 171 -16.19 0.31 21.45
C THR A 171 -17.32 -0.57 21.86
N ALA A 172 -17.01 -1.86 22.09
CA ALA A 172 -17.91 -2.98 21.91
C ALA A 172 -19.32 -2.47 22.09
N ALA A 173 -20.06 -2.26 20.99
CA ALA A 173 -21.45 -1.90 21.14
C ALA A 173 -21.93 -3.02 22.02
N ALA A 174 -22.18 -2.71 23.30
CA ALA A 174 -22.80 -3.65 24.17
C ALA A 174 -24.12 -3.78 23.44
N PHE A 175 -24.24 -4.86 22.65
CA PHE A 175 -25.50 -5.51 22.51
C PHE A 175 -25.82 -5.84 23.97
N TYR A 176 -26.44 -4.86 24.64
CA TYR A 176 -27.32 -5.11 25.74
C TYR A 176 -28.40 -5.92 25.07
N GLY A 177 -28.12 -7.22 24.96
CA GLY A 177 -29.05 -8.11 24.36
C GLY A 177 -30.33 -7.95 25.15
N GLY A 178 -31.43 -7.68 24.44
CA GLY A 178 -32.72 -7.64 25.09
C GLY A 178 -32.95 -9.01 25.73
N ASN A 179 -33.61 -9.05 26.89
CA ASN A 179 -33.93 -10.32 27.54
C ASN A 179 -34.67 -11.23 26.55
N GLY A 180 -34.01 -12.31 26.08
CA GLY A 180 -34.56 -13.25 25.09
C GLY A 180 -33.88 -13.30 23.71
N ASP A 181 -32.79 -12.56 23.46
CA ASP A 181 -32.11 -12.57 22.14
C ASP A 181 -30.96 -13.57 22.00
N GLY A 182 -30.67 -14.37 23.04
CA GLY A 182 -29.67 -15.44 22.98
C GLY A 182 -28.21 -14.98 22.99
N PHE A 183 -27.91 -13.68 23.12
CA PHE A 183 -26.54 -13.16 23.25
C PHE A 183 -26.05 -13.01 24.72
N ALA A 184 -26.92 -13.25 25.70
CA ALA A 184 -26.58 -13.27 27.11
C ALA A 184 -25.98 -14.63 27.55
N ALA A 185 -24.83 -15.01 26.99
CA ALA A 185 -24.05 -16.12 27.52
C ALA A 185 -22.57 -15.92 27.20
N TYR A 186 -21.83 -15.37 28.17
CA TYR A 186 -20.47 -15.76 28.60
C TYR A 186 -19.88 -14.69 29.52
N SER A 187 -20.60 -14.33 30.59
CA SER A 187 -19.94 -13.69 31.73
C SER A 187 -19.24 -14.79 32.53
N PHE A 188 -17.92 -14.77 32.50
CA PHE A 188 -17.01 -15.59 33.30
C PHE A 188 -17.59 -15.86 34.69
N GLN A 189 -17.92 -17.13 34.98
CA GLN A 189 -18.23 -17.57 36.33
C GLN A 189 -16.95 -17.47 37.19
N THR A 190 -16.77 -16.36 37.90
CA THR A 190 -16.08 -16.42 39.18
C THR A 190 -17.00 -17.18 40.12
N GLN A 191 -16.73 -18.48 40.34
CA GLN A 191 -17.35 -19.25 41.41
C GLN A 191 -17.00 -18.60 42.76
N GLN A 192 -17.88 -17.73 43.24
CA GLN A 192 -18.20 -17.65 44.64
C GLN A 192 -19.68 -17.32 44.72
N ASP A 193 -20.51 -18.33 44.98
CA ASP A 193 -21.63 -18.05 45.86
C ASP A 193 -21.88 -19.24 46.77
N GLY A 194 -21.59 -18.98 48.05
CA GLY A 194 -22.04 -19.81 49.13
C GLY A 194 -23.47 -19.41 49.47
N VAL A 195 -24.25 -20.45 49.77
CA VAL A 195 -25.35 -20.45 50.73
C VAL A 195 -26.69 -19.82 50.29
N LEU A 196 -27.72 -20.68 50.38
CA LEU A 196 -29.08 -20.45 50.89
C LEU A 196 -30.20 -20.68 49.85
N PHE A 197 -30.71 -21.92 49.81
CA PHE A 197 -32.13 -22.13 49.58
C PHE A 197 -32.71 -22.96 50.73
N GLY A 198 -33.57 -22.30 51.50
CA GLY A 198 -34.46 -22.95 52.45
C GLY A 198 -35.82 -23.27 51.82
N ASN A 199 -36.46 -24.25 52.45
CA ASN A 199 -37.89 -24.52 52.60
C ASN A 199 -38.69 -25.18 51.46
N GLY A 200 -39.11 -26.41 51.76
CA GLY A 200 -40.52 -26.79 51.69
C GLY A 200 -40.88 -27.80 50.60
N PHE A 201 -40.86 -29.10 50.93
CA PHE A 201 -42.03 -29.97 51.16
C PHE A 201 -41.59 -31.22 51.93
#